data_AF-A0A7C6G731-F1
#
_entry.id   AF-A0A7C6G731-F1
#
_cell.length_a   1.000
_cell.length_b   1.000
_cell.length_c   1.000
_cell.angle_alpha   90.00
_cell.angle_beta   90.00
_cell.angle_gamma   90.00
#
_symmetry.space_group_name_H-M   'P 1'
#
loop_
_entity.id
_entity.type
_entity.pdbx_description
1 polymer ?
#
loop_
_entity_poly.entity_id
_entity_poly.type
_entity_poly.pdbx_seq_one_letter_code
_entity_poly.pdbx_strand_id
1 'polypeptide(L)'
;MKTDDRGEIEMIQENPYMPYFLGFEAFTYEQVMTPSLLVSIRKRIDLDVFESLTDDLIRKGLKLKTVENHEVVDKDAKKEDDNDDDPDPHPGNKRKLQMDATVCDADIKYPTDLDLLNESRQKAEELIDELCLKPIYFCHPASTGTAGDNVQEEETSNRR
;
A
#
# COMPACT_ATOMS: atom_id res chain seq x y z
N MET A 1 -23.58 -6.11 5.71
CA MET A 1 -24.30 -4.88 5.31
C MET A 1 -24.23 -4.80 3.79
N LYS A 2 -25.35 -4.57 3.07
CA LYS A 2 -25.29 -4.28 1.63
C LYS A 2 -24.99 -2.79 1.48
N THR A 3 -23.83 -2.46 0.93
CA THR A 3 -23.44 -1.10 0.54
C THR A 3 -24.17 -0.72 -0.75
N ASP A 4 -24.75 0.49 -0.79
CA ASP A 4 -25.29 1.07 -2.02
C ASP A 4 -24.15 1.49 -2.95
N ASP A 5 -24.39 1.68 -4.24
CA ASP A 5 -23.33 2.01 -5.21
C ASP A 5 -22.60 3.32 -4.86
N ARG A 6 -23.28 4.24 -4.16
CA ARG A 6 -22.67 5.43 -3.56
C ARG A 6 -21.67 5.09 -2.45
N GLY A 7 -22.06 4.17 -1.56
CA GLY A 7 -21.22 3.72 -0.45
C GLY A 7 -20.00 2.92 -0.92
N GLU A 8 -20.12 2.15 -2.00
CA GLU A 8 -18.96 1.49 -2.63
C GLU A 8 -17.91 2.51 -3.10
N ILE A 9 -18.37 3.61 -3.71
CA ILE A 9 -17.47 4.67 -4.19
C ILE A 9 -16.82 5.44 -3.03
N GLU A 10 -17.56 5.68 -1.96
CA GLU A 10 -17.01 6.27 -0.73
C GLU A 10 -15.94 5.37 -0.10
N MET A 11 -16.21 4.06 -0.02
CA MET A 11 -15.23 3.08 0.48
C MET A 11 -13.94 3.05 -0.35
N ILE A 12 -14.06 3.17 -1.68
CA ILE A 12 -12.90 3.26 -2.57
C ILE A 12 -12.06 4.53 -2.29
N GLN A 13 -12.70 5.66 -1.97
CA GLN A 13 -12.01 6.91 -1.66
C GLN A 13 -11.36 6.90 -0.28
N GLU A 14 -12.01 6.29 0.71
CA GLU A 14 -11.50 6.20 2.07
C GLU A 14 -10.24 5.33 2.16
N ASN A 15 -10.12 4.31 1.29
CA ASN A 15 -8.99 3.42 1.29
C ASN A 15 -7.86 3.94 0.37
N PRO A 16 -6.68 4.30 0.91
CA PRO A 16 -5.59 4.86 0.13
C PRO A 16 -5.01 3.89 -0.91
N TYR A 17 -5.23 2.57 -0.76
CA TYR A 17 -4.71 1.55 -1.65
C TYR A 17 -5.63 1.24 -2.84
N MET A 18 -6.93 1.47 -2.71
CA MET A 18 -7.91 1.08 -3.73
C MET A 18 -7.70 1.77 -5.09
N PRO A 19 -7.37 3.08 -5.16
CA PRO A 19 -7.04 3.72 -6.43
C PRO A 19 -5.91 3.00 -7.19
N TYR A 20 -4.87 2.50 -6.50
CA TYR A 20 -3.78 1.80 -7.17
C TYR A 20 -4.21 0.47 -7.79
N PHE A 21 -5.11 -0.28 -7.13
CA PHE A 21 -5.67 -1.51 -7.72
C PHE A 21 -6.56 -1.25 -8.93
N LEU A 22 -7.16 -0.07 -9.00
CA LEU A 22 -7.90 0.41 -10.16
C LEU A 22 -6.99 0.96 -11.26
N GLY A 23 -5.67 0.98 -11.05
CA GLY A 23 -4.68 1.42 -12.03
C GLY A 23 -4.36 2.92 -12.00
N PHE A 24 -4.72 3.64 -10.93
CA PHE A 24 -4.34 5.04 -10.76
C PHE A 24 -2.86 5.15 -10.33
N GLU A 25 -2.18 6.18 -10.84
CA GLU A 25 -0.77 6.43 -10.51
C GLU A 25 -0.57 7.04 -9.11
N ALA A 26 -1.60 7.70 -8.59
CA ALA A 26 -1.57 8.38 -7.31
C ALA A 26 -2.92 8.29 -6.60
N PHE A 27 -2.87 8.43 -5.29
CA PHE A 27 -4.06 8.57 -4.47
C PHE A 27 -4.79 9.89 -4.80
N THR A 28 -6.12 9.83 -4.86
CA THR A 28 -6.98 10.99 -5.11
C THR A 28 -8.17 10.98 -4.16
N TYR A 29 -8.54 12.17 -3.68
CA TYR A 29 -9.77 12.40 -2.91
C TYR A 29 -10.98 12.65 -3.81
N GLU A 30 -10.76 12.73 -5.12
CA GLU A 30 -11.85 12.90 -6.07
C GLU A 30 -12.63 11.61 -6.27
N GLN A 31 -13.88 11.76 -6.66
CA GLN A 31 -14.72 10.62 -6.97
C GLN A 31 -14.17 9.85 -8.18
N VAL A 32 -13.73 8.61 -7.94
CA VAL A 32 -13.15 7.74 -8.97
C VAL A 32 -14.10 7.53 -10.16
N MET A 33 -15.39 7.36 -9.90
CA MET A 33 -16.44 7.24 -10.91
C MET A 33 -17.81 7.62 -10.35
N THR A 34 -18.75 7.96 -11.23
CA THR A 34 -20.13 8.23 -10.79
C THR A 34 -20.86 6.93 -10.42
N PRO A 35 -21.76 6.94 -9.41
CA PRO A 35 -22.51 5.74 -9.01
C PRO A 35 -23.29 5.10 -10.16
N SER A 36 -23.84 5.91 -11.05
CA SER A 36 -24.55 5.47 -12.25
C SER A 36 -23.64 4.77 -13.28
N LEU A 37 -22.35 5.12 -13.35
CA LEU A 37 -21.39 4.43 -14.21
C LEU A 37 -21.12 3.01 -13.68
N LEU A 38 -20.99 2.85 -12.36
CA LEU A 38 -20.77 1.55 -11.72
C LEU A 38 -21.93 0.58 -12.01
N VAL A 39 -23.18 1.06 -11.97
CA VAL A 39 -24.37 0.28 -12.39
C VAL A 39 -24.29 -0.11 -13.86
N SER A 40 -23.90 0.85 -14.72
CA SER A 40 -23.83 0.62 -16.17
C SER A 40 -22.77 -0.42 -16.52
N ILE A 41 -21.64 -0.42 -15.81
CA ILE A 41 -20.59 -1.42 -15.91
C ILE A 41 -21.14 -2.78 -15.45
N ARG A 42 -21.75 -2.86 -14.26
CA ARG A 42 -22.32 -4.11 -13.71
C ARG A 42 -23.35 -4.76 -14.64
N LYS A 43 -24.15 -3.95 -15.34
CA LYS A 43 -25.15 -4.45 -16.31
C LYS A 43 -24.56 -4.92 -17.63
N ARG A 44 -23.35 -4.47 -17.98
CA ARG A 44 -22.65 -4.83 -19.22
C ARG A 44 -21.68 -5.98 -19.03
N ILE A 45 -21.25 -6.24 -17.80
CA ILE A 45 -20.44 -7.40 -17.46
C ILE A 45 -21.41 -8.55 -17.19
N ASP A 46 -21.52 -9.44 -18.17
CA ASP A 46 -22.31 -10.67 -18.05
C ASP A 46 -21.60 -11.67 -17.12
N LEU A 47 -22.37 -12.63 -16.60
CA LEU A 47 -21.87 -13.63 -15.66
C LEU A 47 -20.70 -14.43 -16.25
N ASP A 48 -20.80 -14.80 -17.52
CA ASP A 48 -19.77 -15.56 -18.24
C ASP A 48 -18.44 -14.79 -18.30
N VAL A 49 -18.49 -13.47 -18.46
CA VAL A 49 -17.30 -12.60 -18.47
C VAL A 49 -16.67 -12.58 -17.08
N PHE A 50 -17.49 -12.45 -16.04
CA PHE A 50 -17.00 -12.44 -14.65
C PHE A 50 -16.37 -13.77 -14.24
N GLU A 51 -16.98 -14.89 -14.64
CA GLU A 51 -16.45 -16.23 -14.39
C GLU A 51 -15.11 -16.43 -15.11
N SER A 52 -15.04 -16.07 -16.40
CA SER A 52 -13.80 -16.15 -17.18
C SER A 52 -12.67 -15.29 -16.59
N LEU A 53 -13.00 -14.10 -16.07
CA LEU A 53 -12.04 -13.22 -15.39
C LEU A 53 -11.54 -13.83 -14.08
N THR A 54 -12.43 -14.46 -13.31
CA THR A 54 -12.09 -15.12 -12.04
C THR A 54 -11.15 -16.30 -12.29
N ASP A 55 -11.46 -17.12 -13.28
CA ASP A 55 -10.60 -18.21 -13.75
C ASP A 55 -9.21 -17.70 -14.17
N ASP A 56 -9.16 -16.63 -14.96
CA ASP A 56 -7.93 -16.01 -15.39
C ASP A 56 -7.11 -15.46 -14.21
N LEU A 57 -7.77 -14.84 -13.23
CA LEU A 57 -7.15 -14.33 -12.02
C LEU A 57 -6.54 -15.47 -11.19
N ILE A 58 -7.23 -16.60 -11.05
CA ILE A 58 -6.72 -17.78 -10.34
C ILE A 58 -5.52 -18.37 -11.08
N ARG A 59 -5.65 -18.58 -12.40
CA ARG A 59 -4.59 -19.14 -13.24
C ARG A 59 -3.32 -18.28 -13.20
N LYS A 60 -3.46 -16.96 -13.36
CA LYS A 60 -2.34 -16.01 -13.41
C LYS A 60 -1.80 -15.67 -12.02
N GLY A 61 -2.68 -15.42 -11.06
CA GLY A 61 -2.34 -14.95 -9.71
C GLY A 61 -1.83 -16.04 -8.78
N LEU A 62 -2.42 -17.24 -8.83
CA LEU A 62 -2.03 -18.34 -7.94
C LEU A 62 -1.07 -19.35 -8.58
N LYS A 63 -0.75 -19.19 -9.89
CA LYS A 63 0.07 -20.15 -10.69
C LYS A 63 -0.37 -21.61 -10.49
N LEU A 64 -1.63 -21.83 -10.13
CA LEU A 64 -2.17 -23.16 -9.99
C LEU A 64 -2.28 -23.72 -11.40
N LYS A 65 -1.46 -24.73 -11.69
CA LYS A 65 -1.64 -25.55 -12.90
C LYS A 65 -3.06 -26.07 -12.83
N THR A 66 -3.89 -25.65 -13.77
CA THR A 66 -5.26 -26.11 -13.92
C THR A 66 -5.22 -27.63 -13.94
N VAL A 67 -5.79 -28.28 -12.93
CA VAL A 67 -6.08 -29.70 -13.01
C VAL A 67 -7.25 -29.77 -13.97
N GLU A 68 -6.96 -30.01 -15.24
CA GLU A 68 -7.98 -30.34 -16.24
C GLU A 68 -8.70 -31.60 -15.77
N ASN A 69 -9.91 -31.45 -15.27
CA ASN A 69 -10.90 -32.53 -15.23
C ASN A 69 -12.26 -31.90 -15.53
N HIS A 70 -12.47 -31.65 -16.82
CA HIS A 70 -13.79 -31.46 -17.38
C HIS A 70 -14.32 -32.84 -17.76
N GLU A 71 -15.14 -33.47 -16.92
CA GLU A 71 -16.17 -34.42 -17.39
C GLU A 71 -17.44 -34.30 -16.51
N VAL A 72 -18.45 -33.68 -17.12
CA VAL A 72 -19.90 -33.90 -16.98
C VAL A 72 -20.33 -35.18 -16.24
N VAL A 73 -21.15 -35.05 -15.19
CA VAL A 73 -22.30 -35.96 -14.95
C VAL A 73 -23.46 -35.21 -14.26
N ASP A 74 -24.64 -35.42 -14.84
CA ASP A 74 -25.99 -35.02 -14.44
C ASP A 74 -26.41 -35.28 -12.98
N LYS A 75 -27.28 -34.36 -12.52
CA LYS A 75 -28.54 -34.53 -11.77
C LYS A 75 -28.71 -35.58 -10.65
N ASP A 76 -29.37 -35.04 -9.61
CA ASP A 76 -30.40 -35.62 -8.74
C ASP A 76 -30.00 -36.37 -7.45
N ALA A 77 -30.78 -36.01 -6.42
CA ALA A 77 -31.17 -36.77 -5.23
C ALA A 77 -30.30 -36.71 -3.94
N LYS A 78 -30.81 -35.89 -3.00
CA LYS A 78 -31.25 -36.25 -1.63
C LYS A 78 -30.33 -37.04 -0.67
N LYS A 79 -30.18 -36.40 0.51
CA LYS A 79 -30.23 -36.88 1.91
C LYS A 79 -28.94 -37.41 2.58
N GLU A 80 -28.65 -36.75 3.71
CA GLU A 80 -28.28 -37.26 5.05
C GLU A 80 -27.88 -38.75 5.14
N ASP A 81 -26.70 -39.07 5.67
CA ASP A 81 -26.52 -39.44 7.09
C ASP A 81 -25.02 -39.68 7.43
N ASP A 82 -24.82 -39.73 8.74
CA ASP A 82 -23.68 -39.75 9.64
C ASP A 82 -22.64 -40.89 9.52
N ASN A 83 -21.49 -40.62 10.14
CA ASN A 83 -20.35 -41.49 10.53
C ASN A 83 -19.47 -42.13 9.44
N ASP A 84 -18.20 -41.69 9.40
CA ASP A 84 -17.09 -42.64 9.37
C ASP A 84 -15.96 -42.17 10.30
N ASP A 85 -15.65 -43.05 11.23
CA ASP A 85 -14.65 -42.99 12.28
C ASP A 85 -13.35 -43.58 11.70
N ASP A 86 -12.34 -42.75 11.41
CA ASP A 86 -11.00 -43.21 11.03
C ASP A 86 -9.93 -42.42 11.82
N PRO A 87 -9.09 -43.09 12.63
CA PRO A 87 -8.03 -42.45 13.39
C PRO A 87 -6.77 -42.32 12.54
N ASP A 88 -6.77 -41.40 11.57
CA ASP A 88 -5.53 -40.95 10.94
C ASP A 88 -5.00 -39.70 11.66
N PRO A 89 -3.80 -39.71 12.27
CA PRO A 89 -3.19 -38.51 12.80
C PRO A 89 -2.67 -37.65 11.65
N HIS A 90 -3.59 -37.05 10.89
CA HIS A 90 -3.26 -35.87 10.11
C HIS A 90 -2.63 -34.87 11.08
N PRO A 91 -1.41 -34.35 10.83
CA PRO A 91 -0.82 -33.33 11.68
C PRO A 91 -1.73 -32.10 11.62
N GLY A 92 -2.67 -32.03 12.57
CA GLY A 92 -3.68 -30.99 12.61
C GLY A 92 -2.98 -29.65 12.49
N ASN A 93 -3.41 -28.86 11.52
CA ASN A 93 -2.78 -27.58 11.18
C ASN A 93 -2.76 -26.72 12.45
N LYS A 94 -1.61 -26.58 13.11
CA LYS A 94 -1.47 -25.78 14.35
C LYS A 94 -1.45 -24.26 14.08
N ARG A 95 -2.11 -23.82 13.02
CA ARG A 95 -2.12 -22.42 12.58
C ARG A 95 -3.51 -21.84 12.78
N LYS A 96 -3.57 -20.59 13.23
CA LYS A 96 -4.81 -19.83 13.38
C LYS A 96 -5.34 -19.48 12.00
N LEU A 97 -6.54 -19.95 11.66
CA LEU A 97 -7.21 -19.63 10.40
C LEU A 97 -7.82 -18.22 10.51
N GLN A 98 -7.28 -17.27 9.74
CA GLN A 98 -7.89 -15.95 9.56
C GLN A 98 -8.82 -16.02 8.34
N MET A 99 -10.12 -15.90 8.59
CA MET A 99 -11.17 -16.06 7.57
C MET A 99 -11.38 -14.81 6.72
N ASP A 100 -10.88 -13.66 7.18
CA ASP A 100 -11.06 -12.36 6.56
C ASP A 100 -9.74 -11.58 6.63
N ALA A 101 -9.38 -10.87 5.56
CA ALA A 101 -8.20 -10.01 5.47
C ALA A 101 -8.30 -8.80 6.41
N THR A 102 -9.49 -8.43 6.87
CA THR A 102 -9.67 -7.40 7.91
C THR A 102 -9.40 -7.91 9.32
N VAL A 103 -9.38 -9.24 9.52
CA VAL A 103 -9.14 -9.91 10.80
C VAL A 103 -7.68 -10.39 10.84
N CYS A 104 -6.76 -9.46 10.61
CA CYS A 104 -5.36 -9.66 10.98
C CYS A 104 -5.17 -9.24 12.44
N ASP A 105 -4.39 -10.02 13.20
CA ASP A 105 -3.97 -9.60 14.52
C ASP A 105 -3.16 -8.30 14.36
N ALA A 106 -3.71 -7.18 14.83
CA ALA A 106 -3.14 -5.86 14.62
C ALA A 106 -2.05 -5.61 15.67
N ASP A 107 -0.80 -5.93 15.33
CA ASP A 107 0.38 -5.48 16.07
C ASP A 107 0.68 -4.00 15.75
N ILE A 108 -0.32 -3.14 15.97
CA ILE A 108 -0.20 -1.69 15.84
C ILE A 108 -0.11 -1.09 17.25
N LYS A 109 0.91 -0.26 17.48
CA LYS A 109 1.03 0.49 18.73
C LYS A 109 -0.06 1.55 18.80
N TYR A 110 -0.72 1.68 19.94
CA TYR A 110 -1.72 2.71 20.17
C TYR A 110 -1.05 4.08 20.32
N PRO A 111 -1.74 5.18 19.98
CA PRO A 111 -1.17 6.54 20.07
C PRO A 111 -0.82 6.98 21.51
N THR A 112 -1.28 6.24 22.52
CA THR A 112 -0.94 6.44 23.94
C THR A 112 0.27 5.62 24.40
N ASP A 113 0.81 4.75 23.54
CA ASP A 113 1.93 3.89 23.90
C ASP A 113 3.20 4.73 23.98
N LEU A 114 3.78 4.79 25.19
CA LEU A 114 4.99 5.56 25.46
C LEU A 114 6.16 5.15 24.54
N ASP A 115 6.21 3.85 24.21
CA ASP A 115 7.23 3.30 23.31
C ASP A 115 7.10 3.86 21.89
N LEU A 116 5.88 4.06 21.39
CA LEU A 116 5.65 4.65 20.06
C LEU A 116 6.11 6.11 20.01
N LEU A 117 5.84 6.88 21.06
CA LEU A 117 6.26 8.28 21.13
C LEU A 117 7.78 8.39 21.25
N ASN A 118 8.43 7.52 22.03
CA ASN A 118 9.87 7.52 22.15
C ASN A 118 10.56 7.08 20.85
N GLU A 119 10.06 6.05 20.16
CA GLU A 119 10.56 5.65 18.84
C GLU A 119 10.39 6.77 17.81
N SER A 120 9.24 7.44 17.80
CA SER A 120 8.98 8.58 16.92
C SER A 120 9.95 9.74 17.19
N ARG A 121 10.23 10.05 18.46
CA ARG A 121 11.24 11.06 18.85
C ARG A 121 12.62 10.69 18.34
N GLN A 122 13.07 9.45 18.55
CA GLN A 122 14.37 8.98 18.07
C GLN A 122 14.50 9.11 16.55
N LYS A 123 13.45 8.74 15.79
CA LYS A 123 13.44 8.89 14.34
C LYS A 123 13.45 10.34 13.87
N ALA A 124 12.76 11.23 14.58
CA ALA A 124 12.83 12.67 14.29
C ALA A 124 14.23 13.24 14.53
N GLU A 125 14.91 12.82 15.60
CA GLU A 125 16.31 13.22 15.88
C GLU A 125 17.26 12.69 14.81
N GLU A 126 17.13 11.43 14.40
CA GLU A 126 17.90 10.86 13.28
C GLU A 126 17.74 11.68 11.98
N LEU A 127 16.51 12.09 11.66
CA LEU A 127 16.23 12.92 10.47
C LEU A 127 16.86 14.32 10.59
N ILE A 128 16.79 14.94 11.76
CA ILE A 128 17.41 16.25 12.01
C ILE A 128 18.92 16.14 11.86
N ASP A 129 19.53 15.09 12.42
CA ASP A 129 20.97 14.83 12.28
C ASP A 129 21.33 14.67 10.81
N GLU A 130 20.56 13.91 10.03
CA GLU A 130 20.82 13.76 8.60
C GLU A 130 20.70 15.06 7.79
N LEU A 131 19.74 15.93 8.14
CA LEU A 131 19.48 17.18 7.42
C LEU A 131 20.45 18.29 7.82
N CYS A 132 20.86 18.32 9.08
CA CYS A 132 21.65 19.42 9.66
C CYS A 132 23.14 19.08 9.80
N LEU A 133 23.53 17.80 9.91
CA LEU A 133 24.93 17.38 9.92
C LEU A 133 25.49 17.11 8.52
N LYS A 134 24.65 17.03 7.47
CA LYS A 134 25.12 17.19 6.09
C LYS A 134 25.42 18.69 5.91
N PRO A 135 26.70 19.11 5.90
CA PRO A 135 27.00 20.51 5.71
C PRO A 135 26.45 20.90 4.36
N ILE A 136 25.81 22.08 4.34
CA ILE A 136 25.43 22.82 3.16
C ILE A 136 26.69 22.94 2.27
N TYR A 137 26.90 21.97 1.38
CA TYR A 137 27.78 22.09 0.22
C TYR A 137 27.11 23.04 -0.76
N PHE A 138 27.06 24.32 -0.38
CA PHE A 138 26.78 25.43 -1.28
C PHE A 138 27.42 26.71 -0.72
N CYS A 139 28.67 26.60 -0.28
CA CYS A 139 29.53 27.77 -0.25
C CYS A 139 29.87 28.10 -1.71
N HIS A 140 29.06 28.95 -2.33
CA HIS A 140 29.38 29.53 -3.63
C HIS A 140 30.77 30.20 -3.54
N PRO A 141 31.71 29.93 -4.47
CA PRO A 141 32.94 30.69 -4.52
C PRO A 141 32.59 32.14 -4.83
N ALA A 142 32.95 33.04 -3.92
CA ALA A 142 32.76 34.46 -4.06
C ALA A 142 33.32 34.94 -5.42
N SER A 143 32.50 35.73 -6.10
CA SER A 143 32.74 36.31 -7.40
C SER A 143 34.09 37.02 -7.49
N THR A 144 34.78 36.79 -8.60
CA THR A 144 35.94 37.53 -9.08
C THR A 144 35.69 39.04 -9.08
N GLY A 145 36.31 39.76 -8.13
CA GLY A 145 36.45 41.22 -8.13
C GLY A 145 37.71 41.62 -8.88
N THR A 146 37.51 42.43 -9.90
CA THR A 146 38.48 42.94 -10.88
C THR A 146 39.50 43.90 -10.30
N ALA A 147 40.63 43.96 -10.99
CA ALA A 147 41.81 44.81 -10.81
C ALA A 147 41.57 46.34 -10.82
N GLY A 148 42.56 47.08 -10.28
CA GLY A 148 42.77 48.53 -10.37
C GLY A 148 42.18 49.29 -9.17
N ASP A 149 42.86 50.17 -8.42
CA ASP A 149 44.01 51.00 -8.75
C ASP A 149 44.83 51.41 -7.51
N ASN A 150 46.11 51.71 -7.79
CA ASN A 150 47.13 52.30 -6.93
C ASN A 150 46.71 53.57 -6.19
N VAL A 151 47.11 53.69 -4.92
CA VAL A 151 47.59 54.96 -4.34
C VAL A 151 48.81 54.64 -3.45
N GLN A 152 49.92 55.31 -3.77
CA GLN A 152 51.23 55.28 -3.12
C GLN A 152 51.27 56.11 -1.82
N GLU A 153 52.27 55.78 -0.98
CA GLU A 153 53.00 56.66 -0.04
C GLU A 153 52.23 57.10 1.24
N GLU A 154 52.81 57.13 2.46
CA GLU A 154 54.19 57.33 2.90
C GLU A 154 54.55 56.49 4.14
N GLU A 155 55.84 56.15 4.22
CA GLU A 155 56.55 55.69 5.42
C GLU A 155 56.74 56.85 6.42
N THR A 156 56.45 56.61 7.71
CA THR A 156 57.27 57.11 8.84
C THR A 156 57.09 56.14 10.00
N SER A 157 58.07 55.29 10.32
CA SER A 157 59.11 55.61 11.31
C SER A 157 58.55 56.31 12.55
N ASN A 158 58.30 55.58 13.65
CA ASN A 158 59.21 55.64 14.81
C ASN A 158 58.75 54.71 15.95
N ARG A 159 59.74 54.02 16.48
CA ARG A 159 59.79 53.33 17.77
C ARG A 159 59.59 54.34 18.90
N ARG A 160 58.70 54.06 19.86
CA ARG A 160 58.94 54.10 21.32
C ARG A 160 57.69 53.69 22.10
#